data_AF-A0A3A4VPM9-F1
#
_entry.id   AF-A0A3A4VPM9-F1
#
_cell.length_a   1.000
_cell.length_b   1.000
_cell.length_c   1.000
_cell.angle_alpha   90.00
_cell.angle_beta   90.00
_cell.angle_gamma   90.00
#
_symmetry.space_group_name_H-M   'P 1'
#
loop_
_entity.id
_entity.type
_entity.pdbx_description
1 polymer ?
#
loop_
_entity_poly.entity_id
_entity_poly.type
_entity_poly.pdbx_seq_one_letter_code
_entity_poly.pdbx_strand_id
1 'polypeptide(L)'
;MNKVHNFCPFLGLADDSNTHMFFPSDSNCCYHAKPVSAINIEQQQIFCLTEEYENCKVYNKKVLAALPEEFRASKSQFKKEKRFNWKILFRTLILITTLVVILQIPIIKGQLFKNILFKESPTLSPTFVVSTATFTPIPTHKMSIPIEEILPYEEKLFQATKTSMAQTMSPESTITLSPTLTSSPIPTLTVTPTMTATYTATPEPIVHELDALIGTDYQFVIHKAKSGENLNQYATLYNTSVEAILRVNYALNIPLWVDALVVIPVNFSDVSQMPYFQPYKVTSEGISVETLAQELATNLEDFIYYNGLSRGENLNSGDWLIVPRYQSANQ
;
A
#
# COMPACT_ATOMS: atom_id res chain seq x y z
N MET A 1 -25.47 -30.89 -27.36
CA MET A 1 -24.04 -30.90 -27.73
C MET A 1 -23.27 -30.71 -26.43
N ASN A 2 -22.40 -31.64 -26.07
CA ASN A 2 -21.63 -31.55 -24.83
C ASN A 2 -20.63 -30.39 -24.95
N LYS A 3 -20.74 -29.42 -24.05
CA LYS A 3 -19.84 -28.26 -23.98
C LYS A 3 -18.51 -28.76 -23.38
N VAL A 4 -17.42 -28.69 -24.15
CA VAL A 4 -16.11 -29.28 -23.76
C VAL A 4 -15.14 -28.21 -23.24
N HIS A 5 -15.41 -26.92 -23.46
CA HIS A 5 -14.49 -25.84 -23.11
C HIS A 5 -15.19 -24.72 -22.32
N ASN A 6 -14.55 -24.29 -21.23
CA ASN A 6 -15.01 -23.17 -20.40
C ASN A 6 -14.36 -21.84 -20.82
N PHE A 7 -13.65 -21.82 -21.95
CA PHE A 7 -12.93 -20.69 -22.51
C PHE A 7 -12.83 -20.83 -24.03
N CYS A 8 -12.48 -19.73 -24.71
CA CYS A 8 -12.37 -19.68 -26.16
C CYS A 8 -11.27 -20.65 -26.66
N PRO A 9 -11.57 -21.60 -27.56
CA PRO A 9 -10.59 -22.55 -28.08
C PRO A 9 -9.53 -21.90 -28.99
N PHE A 10 -9.70 -20.63 -29.34
CA PHE A 10 -8.74 -19.85 -30.12
C PHE A 10 -7.94 -18.85 -29.27
N LEU A 11 -7.99 -18.97 -27.95
CA LEU A 11 -7.16 -18.20 -27.04
C LEU A 11 -5.82 -18.90 -26.84
N GLY A 12 -4.72 -18.20 -27.07
CA GLY A 12 -3.37 -18.74 -26.88
C GLY A 12 -2.34 -17.67 -26.53
N LEU A 13 -1.11 -18.05 -26.16
CA LEU A 13 0.02 -17.15 -25.99
C LEU A 13 0.69 -16.88 -27.33
N ALA A 14 1.37 -15.74 -27.48
CA ALA A 14 2.02 -15.37 -28.75
C ALA A 14 3.00 -16.43 -29.30
N ASP A 15 3.71 -17.13 -28.39
CA ASP A 15 4.70 -18.15 -28.74
C ASP A 15 4.13 -19.58 -28.70
N ASP A 16 2.91 -19.78 -28.18
CA ASP A 16 2.26 -21.09 -28.07
C ASP A 16 0.73 -20.97 -28.15
N SER A 17 0.16 -21.45 -29.25
CA SER A 17 -1.29 -21.37 -29.50
C SER A 17 -2.12 -22.28 -28.60
N ASN A 18 -1.51 -23.27 -27.93
CA ASN A 18 -2.21 -24.28 -27.15
C ASN A 18 -2.22 -23.99 -25.65
N THR A 19 -1.43 -23.02 -25.20
CA THR A 19 -1.43 -22.53 -23.82
C THR A 19 -1.93 -21.10 -23.79
N HIS A 20 -2.58 -20.70 -22.70
CA HIS A 20 -3.03 -19.33 -22.47
C HIS A 20 -2.88 -19.00 -20.99
N MET A 21 -2.89 -17.71 -20.64
CA MET A 21 -3.05 -17.29 -19.26
C MET A 21 -4.48 -17.62 -18.80
N PHE A 22 -4.63 -18.18 -17.61
CA PHE A 22 -5.95 -18.46 -17.00
C PHE A 22 -6.65 -17.19 -16.47
N PHE A 23 -5.96 -16.06 -16.54
CA PHE A 23 -6.45 -14.75 -16.13
C PHE A 23 -6.28 -13.75 -17.29
N PRO A 24 -7.08 -12.67 -17.32
CA PRO A 24 -6.96 -11.64 -18.34
C PRO A 24 -5.55 -11.03 -18.36
N SER A 25 -4.89 -11.05 -19.52
CA SER A 25 -3.50 -10.60 -19.66
C SER A 25 -3.18 -10.23 -21.10
N ASP A 26 -2.30 -9.25 -21.31
CA ASP A 26 -1.84 -8.84 -22.64
C ASP A 26 -1.06 -9.94 -23.38
N SER A 27 -0.62 -10.99 -22.67
CA SER A 27 -0.01 -12.16 -23.28
C SER A 27 -1.00 -13.05 -24.05
N ASN A 28 -2.29 -12.95 -23.74
CA ASN A 28 -3.34 -13.70 -24.42
C ASN A 28 -3.64 -13.09 -25.80
N CYS A 29 -3.57 -13.93 -26.80
CA CYS A 29 -3.74 -13.61 -28.21
C CYS A 29 -4.95 -14.35 -28.80
N CYS A 30 -5.61 -13.70 -29.75
CA CYS A 30 -6.68 -14.32 -30.53
C CYS A 30 -6.08 -14.99 -31.77
N TYR A 31 -6.11 -16.33 -31.81
CA TYR A 31 -5.70 -17.12 -32.97
C TYR A 31 -6.78 -17.22 -34.06
N HIS A 32 -7.99 -16.76 -33.77
CA HIS A 32 -9.06 -16.59 -34.76
C HIS A 32 -8.97 -15.25 -35.50
N ALA A 33 -8.08 -14.35 -35.06
CA ALA A 33 -7.77 -13.11 -35.75
C ALA A 33 -6.58 -13.27 -36.69
N LYS A 34 -6.59 -12.53 -37.81
CA LYS A 34 -5.46 -12.43 -38.75
C LYS A 34 -5.06 -10.97 -39.00
N PRO A 35 -3.82 -10.55 -38.64
CA PRO A 35 -2.80 -11.33 -37.94
C PRO A 35 -3.24 -11.69 -36.51
N VAL A 36 -2.60 -12.72 -35.93
CA VAL A 36 -2.75 -13.03 -34.51
C VAL A 36 -2.44 -11.77 -33.71
N SER A 37 -3.31 -11.43 -32.77
CA SER A 37 -3.25 -10.15 -32.07
C SER A 37 -3.60 -10.31 -30.60
N ALA A 38 -2.89 -9.58 -29.75
CA ALA A 38 -3.17 -9.49 -28.32
C ALA A 38 -4.56 -8.88 -28.11
N ILE A 39 -5.33 -9.52 -27.22
CA ILE A 39 -6.70 -9.13 -26.90
C ILE A 39 -6.64 -8.19 -25.70
N ASN A 40 -7.46 -7.14 -25.64
CA ASN A 40 -7.54 -6.34 -24.42
C ASN A 40 -8.20 -7.11 -23.26
N ILE A 41 -7.99 -6.59 -22.05
CA ILE A 41 -8.46 -7.21 -20.80
C ILE A 41 -9.98 -7.36 -20.75
N GLU A 42 -10.72 -6.34 -21.15
CA GLU A 42 -12.19 -6.33 -21.12
C GLU A 42 -12.80 -7.44 -22.00
N GLN A 43 -12.34 -7.55 -23.23
CA GLN A 43 -12.80 -8.60 -24.15
C GLN A 43 -12.46 -10.01 -23.64
N GLN A 44 -11.32 -10.17 -22.97
CA GLN A 44 -10.93 -11.45 -22.37
C GLN A 44 -11.84 -11.84 -21.20
N GLN A 45 -12.20 -10.87 -20.35
CA GLN A 45 -13.04 -11.07 -19.18
C GLN A 45 -14.48 -11.40 -19.52
N ILE A 46 -15.02 -10.72 -20.52
CA ILE A 46 -16.42 -10.93 -20.90
C ILE A 46 -16.54 -12.22 -21.70
N PHE A 47 -15.59 -12.47 -22.61
CA PHE A 47 -15.74 -13.54 -23.60
C PHE A 47 -14.62 -14.58 -23.59
N CYS A 48 -13.35 -14.21 -23.72
CA CYS A 48 -12.32 -15.19 -24.11
C CYS A 48 -11.99 -16.22 -23.02
N LEU A 49 -12.06 -15.85 -21.74
CA LEU A 49 -11.76 -16.70 -20.59
C LEU A 49 -13.01 -17.26 -19.90
N THR A 50 -14.17 -17.09 -20.53
CA THR A 50 -15.47 -17.50 -19.99
C THR A 50 -16.20 -18.37 -21.00
N GLU A 51 -17.28 -18.99 -20.54
CA GLU A 51 -18.21 -19.73 -21.38
C GLU A 51 -18.99 -18.87 -22.39
N GLU A 52 -18.89 -17.54 -22.28
CA GLU A 52 -19.53 -16.58 -23.17
C GLU A 52 -18.76 -16.39 -24.48
N TYR A 53 -17.60 -17.03 -24.67
CA TYR A 53 -16.84 -16.95 -25.93
C TYR A 53 -17.69 -17.26 -27.17
N GLU A 54 -18.73 -18.07 -27.03
CA GLU A 54 -19.69 -18.42 -28.09
C GLU A 54 -20.48 -17.20 -28.57
N ASN A 55 -20.59 -16.14 -27.77
CA ASN A 55 -21.22 -14.87 -28.11
C ASN A 55 -20.21 -13.83 -28.65
N CYS A 56 -18.92 -14.15 -28.68
CA CYS A 56 -17.89 -13.25 -29.19
C CYS A 56 -18.08 -13.00 -30.70
N LYS A 57 -18.14 -11.72 -31.09
CA LYS A 57 -18.27 -11.34 -32.50
C LYS A 57 -17.13 -11.84 -33.37
N VAL A 58 -15.93 -12.00 -32.81
CA VAL A 58 -14.77 -12.52 -33.55
C VAL A 58 -14.89 -14.02 -33.72
N TYR A 59 -15.20 -14.76 -32.64
CA TYR A 59 -15.41 -16.21 -32.65
C TYR A 59 -16.41 -16.65 -33.73
N ASN A 60 -17.53 -15.95 -33.84
CA ASN A 60 -18.61 -16.27 -34.77
C ASN A 60 -18.34 -15.88 -36.24
N LYS A 61 -17.23 -15.21 -36.55
CA LYS A 61 -16.90 -14.90 -37.95
C LYS A 61 -16.51 -16.18 -38.68
N LYS A 62 -17.17 -16.41 -39.83
CA LYS A 62 -16.83 -17.50 -40.77
C LYS A 62 -15.48 -17.29 -41.47
N VAL A 63 -15.04 -16.03 -41.59
CA VAL A 63 -13.81 -15.65 -42.28
C VAL A 63 -12.87 -14.98 -41.29
N LEU A 64 -11.63 -15.45 -41.25
CA LEU A 64 -10.57 -14.86 -40.45
C LEU A 64 -10.30 -13.44 -40.92
N ALA A 65 -10.38 -12.49 -39.99
CA ALA A 65 -10.18 -11.07 -40.25
C ALA A 65 -9.32 -10.46 -39.15
N ALA A 66 -8.87 -9.22 -39.35
CA ALA A 66 -8.17 -8.49 -38.29
C ALA A 66 -9.05 -8.38 -37.05
N LEU A 67 -8.41 -8.48 -35.88
CA LEU A 67 -9.08 -8.22 -34.60
C LEU A 67 -9.62 -6.78 -34.63
N PRO A 68 -10.90 -6.51 -34.34
CA PRO A 68 -11.43 -5.15 -34.22
C PRO A 68 -10.59 -4.28 -33.29
N GLU A 69 -10.45 -3.00 -33.59
CA GLU A 69 -9.54 -2.10 -32.85
C GLU A 69 -9.94 -1.99 -31.38
N GLU A 70 -11.24 -1.99 -31.11
CA GLU A 70 -11.85 -2.00 -29.78
C GLU A 70 -11.55 -3.27 -28.97
N PHE A 71 -11.05 -4.35 -29.60
CA PHE A 71 -10.68 -5.60 -28.92
C PHE A 71 -9.17 -5.80 -28.83
N ARG A 72 -8.36 -4.93 -29.46
CA ARG A 72 -6.90 -5.04 -29.42
C ARG A 72 -6.37 -4.51 -28.09
N ALA A 73 -5.37 -5.19 -27.54
CA ALA A 73 -4.62 -4.66 -26.40
C ALA A 73 -4.04 -3.27 -26.75
N SER A 74 -4.24 -2.28 -25.88
CA SER A 74 -3.71 -0.94 -26.10
C SER A 74 -2.20 -0.93 -25.91
N LYS A 75 -1.47 -0.35 -26.87
CA LYS A 75 -0.03 -0.09 -26.73
C LYS A 75 0.30 0.88 -25.57
N SER A 76 -0.69 1.59 -25.03
CA SER A 76 -0.48 2.65 -24.02
C SER A 76 -0.56 2.17 -22.57
N GLN A 77 -0.98 0.93 -22.30
CA GLN A 77 -1.21 0.46 -20.93
C GLN A 77 0.05 -0.05 -20.22
N PHE A 78 1.16 -0.22 -20.95
CA PHE A 78 2.47 -0.41 -20.36
C PHE A 78 3.46 0.48 -21.10
N LYS A 79 3.81 1.60 -20.47
CA LYS A 79 5.04 2.32 -20.81
C LYS A 79 6.15 1.30 -20.54
N LYS A 80 6.61 0.61 -21.59
CA LYS A 80 7.76 -0.29 -21.57
C LYS A 80 8.81 0.43 -20.75
N GLU A 81 9.07 0.00 -19.52
CA GLU A 81 10.20 0.55 -18.77
C GLU A 81 11.38 0.37 -19.71
N LYS A 82 11.94 1.48 -20.17
CA LYS A 82 13.06 1.45 -21.10
C LYS A 82 14.11 0.68 -20.35
N ARG A 83 14.30 -0.60 -20.72
CA ARG A 83 15.29 -1.53 -20.18
C ARG A 83 16.56 -0.73 -19.98
N PHE A 84 16.79 -0.28 -18.75
CA PHE A 84 17.81 0.71 -18.48
C PHE A 84 19.10 -0.02 -18.78
N ASN A 85 19.76 0.40 -19.85
CA ASN A 85 20.80 -0.39 -20.48
C ASN A 85 22.03 -0.29 -19.56
N TRP A 86 22.09 -1.12 -18.52
CA TRP A 86 23.12 -1.12 -17.49
C TRP A 86 24.53 -1.17 -18.08
N LYS A 87 24.66 -1.73 -19.29
CA LYS A 87 25.90 -1.70 -20.07
C LYS A 87 26.38 -0.28 -20.40
N ILE A 88 25.47 0.66 -20.65
CA ILE A 88 25.79 2.08 -20.88
C ILE A 88 26.26 2.73 -19.59
N LEU A 89 25.57 2.51 -18.45
CA LEU A 89 26.00 3.03 -17.16
C LEU A 89 27.39 2.50 -16.75
N PHE A 90 27.63 1.20 -16.90
CA PHE A 90 28.93 0.60 -16.60
C PHE A 90 30.03 1.17 -17.50
N ARG A 91 29.76 1.38 -18.79
CA ARG A 91 30.71 2.04 -19.71
C ARG A 91 31.01 3.48 -19.29
N THR A 92 30.00 4.25 -18.90
CA THR A 92 30.21 5.63 -18.43
C THR A 92 30.98 5.69 -17.12
N LEU A 93 30.70 4.78 -16.18
CA LEU A 93 31.40 4.71 -14.89
C LEU A 93 32.89 4.36 -15.09
N ILE A 94 33.19 3.37 -15.94
CA ILE A 94 34.57 3.01 -16.28
C ILE A 94 35.30 4.19 -16.91
N LEU A 95 34.68 4.90 -17.87
CA LEU A 95 35.28 6.08 -18.49
C LEU A 95 35.61 7.18 -17.47
N ILE A 96 34.69 7.47 -16.55
CA ILE A 96 34.89 8.48 -15.50
C ILE A 96 36.04 8.07 -14.56
N THR A 97 36.06 6.82 -14.10
CA THR A 97 37.14 6.33 -13.23
C THR A 97 38.50 6.41 -13.91
N THR A 98 38.61 6.06 -15.20
CA THR A 98 39.87 6.18 -15.95
C THR A 98 40.33 7.63 -16.09
N LEU A 99 39.40 8.57 -16.34
CA LEU A 99 39.73 9.99 -16.44
C LEU A 99 40.23 10.55 -15.10
N VAL A 100 39.60 10.17 -13.98
CA VAL A 100 40.03 10.58 -12.64
C VAL A 100 41.43 10.06 -12.35
N VAL A 101 41.74 8.79 -12.64
CA VAL A 101 43.08 8.22 -12.43
C VAL A 101 44.13 8.97 -13.26
N ILE A 102 43.85 9.29 -14.52
CA ILE A 102 44.77 10.05 -15.39
C ILE A 102 45.06 11.44 -14.82
N LEU A 103 44.06 12.11 -14.26
CA LEU A 103 44.21 13.43 -13.64
C LEU A 103 45.04 13.40 -12.34
N GLN A 104 45.15 12.26 -11.66
CA GLN A 104 46.00 12.09 -10.46
C GLN A 104 47.49 11.83 -10.80
N ILE A 105 47.83 11.39 -12.03
CA ILE A 105 49.21 11.10 -12.47
C ILE A 105 50.19 12.28 -12.32
N PRO A 106 49.86 13.53 -12.70
CA PRO A 106 50.80 14.66 -12.57
C PRO A 106 51.09 15.02 -11.10
N ILE A 107 50.15 14.77 -10.18
CA ILE A 107 50.32 15.04 -8.74
C ILE A 107 51.34 14.07 -8.12
N ILE A 108 51.27 12.78 -8.48
CA ILE A 108 52.19 11.74 -8.01
C ILE A 108 53.61 11.97 -8.57
N LYS A 109 53.73 12.34 -9.85
CA LYS A 109 55.03 12.66 -10.46
C LYS A 109 55.65 13.94 -9.90
N GLY A 110 54.83 14.91 -9.48
CA GLY A 110 55.27 16.15 -8.84
C GLY A 110 55.86 15.97 -7.44
N GLN A 111 55.43 14.96 -6.68
CA GLN A 111 56.05 14.63 -5.38
C GLN A 111 57.36 13.85 -5.52
N LEU A 112 57.50 13.01 -6.54
CA LEU A 112 58.71 12.22 -6.80
C LEU A 112 59.92 13.08 -7.17
N PHE A 113 59.72 14.25 -7.80
CA PHE A 113 60.82 15.15 -8.19
C PHE A 113 61.36 16.02 -7.04
N LYS A 114 60.59 16.22 -5.96
CA LYS A 114 61.04 17.00 -4.79
C LYS A 114 61.98 16.23 -3.86
N ASN A 115 61.96 14.89 -3.88
CA ASN A 115 62.76 14.06 -2.98
C ASN A 115 64.18 13.74 -3.48
N ILE A 116 64.60 14.25 -4.65
CA ILE A 116 65.91 13.94 -5.26
C ILE A 116 66.93 15.10 -5.08
N LEU A 117 66.53 16.27 -4.55
CA LEU A 117 67.40 17.47 -4.51
C LEU A 117 67.91 17.91 -3.12
N PHE A 118 67.56 17.24 -2.02
CA PHE A 118 68.18 17.50 -0.72
C PHE A 118 69.05 16.33 -0.29
N LYS A 119 70.29 16.38 -0.76
CA LYS A 119 71.40 15.53 -0.35
C LYS A 119 72.33 16.38 0.49
N GLU A 120 72.24 16.28 1.81
CA GLU A 120 73.39 16.57 2.68
C GLU A 120 73.47 15.54 3.82
N SER A 121 74.71 15.14 4.05
CA SER A 121 75.29 14.17 4.97
C SER A 121 76.66 14.78 5.33
N PRO A 122 77.44 14.26 6.30
CA PRO A 122 77.15 13.73 7.63
C PRO A 122 77.64 14.76 8.69
N THR A 123 77.73 14.49 10.00
CA THR A 123 79.03 14.22 10.66
C THR A 123 78.88 14.20 12.20
N LEU A 124 79.37 13.10 12.79
CA LEU A 124 79.97 12.86 14.12
C LEU A 124 79.14 12.94 15.44
N SER A 125 79.12 11.78 16.11
CA SER A 125 78.86 11.52 17.54
C SER A 125 79.83 12.28 18.47
N PRO A 126 79.47 12.48 19.76
CA PRO A 126 79.97 11.58 20.83
C PRO A 126 78.90 11.35 21.94
N THR A 127 78.69 10.13 22.45
CA THR A 127 79.38 9.48 23.59
C THR A 127 78.85 9.91 25.00
N PHE A 128 78.10 8.97 25.60
CA PHE A 128 78.07 8.55 27.01
C PHE A 128 77.29 9.30 28.11
N VAL A 129 76.61 8.44 28.89
CA VAL A 129 76.33 8.38 30.35
C VAL A 129 75.45 9.45 31.01
N VAL A 130 74.38 8.97 31.68
CA VAL A 130 74.29 8.80 33.15
C VAL A 130 72.80 8.61 33.53
N SER A 131 72.53 7.60 34.36
CA SER A 131 71.26 7.34 35.04
C SER A 131 70.77 8.55 35.85
N THR A 132 69.45 8.73 35.99
CA THR A 132 68.75 8.66 37.29
C THR A 132 67.24 8.89 37.12
N ALA A 133 66.49 7.99 37.76
CA ALA A 133 65.09 7.93 38.20
C ALA A 133 64.09 9.01 37.76
N THR A 134 62.82 8.61 37.58
CA THR A 134 61.68 9.00 38.45
C THR A 134 60.35 8.43 37.92
N PHE A 135 59.73 7.58 38.75
CA PHE A 135 58.30 7.26 38.94
C PHE A 135 57.41 6.77 37.78
N THR A 136 57.09 5.47 37.88
CA THR A 136 55.76 4.79 37.99
C THR A 136 54.45 5.41 37.42
N PRO A 137 53.47 4.54 37.10
CA PRO A 137 52.65 4.61 35.89
C PRO A 137 51.33 5.36 36.10
N ILE A 138 50.74 5.83 35.01
CA ILE A 138 49.32 6.18 34.98
C ILE A 138 48.56 5.25 34.02
N PRO A 139 47.36 4.82 34.42
CA PRO A 139 46.61 3.74 33.81
C PRO A 139 45.58 4.27 32.81
N THR A 140 45.05 3.33 32.04
CA THR A 140 43.79 3.41 31.31
C THR A 140 42.71 4.15 32.11
N HIS A 141 42.10 5.18 31.51
CA HIS A 141 40.82 5.69 31.99
C HIS A 141 39.84 5.93 30.85
N LYS A 142 38.68 5.29 31.02
CA LYS A 142 37.41 5.53 30.35
C LYS A 142 37.07 7.03 30.40
N MET A 143 36.40 7.55 29.38
CA MET A 143 35.74 8.86 29.49
C MET A 143 34.24 8.66 29.34
N SER A 144 33.61 8.50 30.50
CA SER A 144 32.25 8.95 30.79
C SER A 144 32.27 10.44 31.19
N ILE A 145 31.08 11.05 31.32
CA ILE A 145 30.67 12.30 32.03
C ILE A 145 30.07 13.35 31.05
N PRO A 146 29.06 14.18 31.43
CA PRO A 146 28.44 14.35 32.75
C PRO A 146 26.93 14.10 32.86
N ILE A 147 26.56 13.66 34.06
CA ILE A 147 25.27 13.91 34.73
C ILE A 147 25.36 15.29 35.38
N GLU A 148 24.29 16.09 35.27
CA GLU A 148 24.04 17.23 36.15
C GLU A 148 22.69 17.04 36.85
N GLU A 149 22.78 16.91 38.18
CA GLU A 149 21.82 17.21 39.26
C GLU A 149 20.99 18.50 39.00
N ILE A 150 19.78 18.78 39.49
CA ILE A 150 18.81 18.31 40.49
C ILE A 150 17.50 19.04 40.10
N LEU A 151 16.31 18.46 40.35
CA LEU A 151 15.21 19.12 41.10
C LEU A 151 14.08 18.11 41.32
N PRO A 152 13.59 17.94 42.57
CA PRO A 152 12.49 17.04 42.88
C PRO A 152 11.17 17.77 42.62
N TYR A 153 10.32 17.22 41.76
CA TYR A 153 8.90 17.59 41.75
C TYR A 153 8.11 16.48 42.43
N GLU A 154 7.52 16.83 43.57
CA GLU A 154 6.43 16.07 44.17
C GLU A 154 5.21 16.22 43.26
N GLU A 155 4.60 15.12 42.84
CA GLU A 155 3.20 15.14 42.41
C GLU A 155 2.35 14.28 43.33
N LYS A 156 1.63 15.04 44.14
CA LYS A 156 0.66 14.77 45.18
C LYS A 156 -0.39 13.74 44.77
N LEU A 157 -0.44 12.67 45.54
CA LEU A 157 -1.58 11.80 45.79
C LEU A 157 -2.87 12.63 46.01
N PHE A 158 -3.83 12.56 45.09
CA PHE A 158 -5.20 13.01 45.35
C PHE A 158 -6.11 11.82 45.60
N GLN A 159 -6.57 11.76 46.84
CA GLN A 159 -7.51 10.78 47.36
C GLN A 159 -8.92 10.98 46.78
N ALA A 160 -9.61 9.85 46.69
CA ALA A 160 -11.05 9.77 46.55
C ALA A 160 -11.78 10.62 47.60
N THR A 161 -12.80 11.38 47.17
CA THR A 161 -13.79 11.97 48.05
C THR A 161 -15.17 11.46 47.65
N LYS A 162 -15.82 10.76 48.60
CA LYS A 162 -17.24 10.43 48.56
C LYS A 162 -18.06 11.59 49.15
N THR A 163 -19.32 11.68 48.69
CA THR A 163 -20.49 12.26 49.37
C THR A 163 -20.74 13.76 49.18
N SER A 164 -21.86 14.13 48.56
CA SER A 164 -23.05 14.60 49.31
C SER A 164 -24.25 14.87 48.40
N MET A 165 -25.42 14.48 48.90
CA MET A 165 -26.74 14.78 48.39
C MET A 165 -27.04 16.29 48.49
N ALA A 166 -27.78 16.82 47.51
CA ALA A 166 -28.73 17.91 47.71
C ALA A 166 -29.82 17.83 46.63
N GLN A 167 -31.06 17.71 47.11
CA GLN A 167 -32.30 17.75 46.35
C GLN A 167 -32.56 19.17 45.79
N THR A 168 -33.50 19.28 44.85
CA THR A 168 -34.71 20.14 44.98
C THR A 168 -35.05 20.98 43.73
N MET A 169 -36.30 20.79 43.28
CA MET A 169 -37.23 21.70 42.58
C MET A 169 -37.32 21.77 41.04
N SER A 170 -38.38 21.08 40.58
CA SER A 170 -39.38 21.41 39.53
C SER A 170 -39.78 22.91 39.45
N PRO A 171 -40.28 23.44 38.31
CA PRO A 171 -41.66 23.26 37.80
C PRO A 171 -41.70 22.95 36.27
N GLU A 172 -42.54 22.05 35.76
CA GLU A 172 -43.99 22.09 35.49
C GLU A 172 -44.46 23.06 34.36
N SER A 173 -44.76 22.42 33.22
CA SER A 173 -45.82 22.62 32.22
C SER A 173 -46.16 23.99 31.62
N THR A 174 -46.14 24.06 30.29
CA THR A 174 -47.16 24.81 29.51
C THR A 174 -47.44 24.07 28.19
N ILE A 175 -48.66 23.55 28.07
CA ILE A 175 -49.24 23.01 26.83
C ILE A 175 -50.05 24.15 26.22
N THR A 176 -49.72 24.55 24.99
CA THR A 176 -50.52 25.51 24.23
C THR A 176 -51.12 24.81 23.01
N LEU A 177 -52.43 24.56 23.07
CA LEU A 177 -53.25 24.16 21.94
C LEU A 177 -53.60 25.40 21.11
N SER A 178 -53.49 25.33 19.78
CA SER A 178 -53.99 26.36 18.86
C SER A 178 -54.56 25.69 17.60
N PRO A 179 -55.65 26.21 17.01
CA PRO A 179 -56.61 25.39 16.29
C PRO A 179 -56.35 25.20 14.79
N THR A 180 -56.91 24.08 14.34
CA THR A 180 -57.10 23.57 12.99
C THR A 180 -57.73 24.58 12.03
N LEU A 181 -57.13 24.72 10.83
CA LEU A 181 -57.82 25.20 9.64
C LEU A 181 -57.91 24.08 8.62
N THR A 182 -59.16 23.68 8.37
CA THR A 182 -59.59 22.69 7.38
C THR A 182 -59.45 23.26 5.97
N SER A 183 -58.59 22.68 5.14
CA SER A 183 -58.58 22.90 3.70
C SER A 183 -58.95 21.61 2.94
N SER A 184 -59.78 21.82 1.93
CA SER A 184 -60.51 20.87 1.07
C SER A 184 -59.59 20.02 0.18
N PRO A 185 -59.99 18.81 -0.27
CA PRO A 185 -59.13 17.91 -1.03
C PRO A 185 -58.87 18.41 -2.46
N ILE A 186 -57.59 18.50 -2.83
CA ILE A 186 -57.09 18.72 -4.19
C ILE A 186 -56.70 17.36 -4.79
N PRO A 187 -57.00 17.09 -6.08
CA PRO A 187 -56.85 15.78 -6.70
C PRO A 187 -55.42 15.22 -6.64
N THR A 188 -55.36 13.96 -6.22
CA THR A 188 -54.19 13.10 -6.11
C THR A 188 -53.48 12.92 -7.46
N LEU A 189 -52.24 13.41 -7.56
CA LEU A 189 -51.30 12.90 -8.55
C LEU A 189 -50.69 11.62 -8.00
N THR A 190 -50.97 10.50 -8.66
CA THR A 190 -50.37 9.20 -8.37
C THR A 190 -48.88 9.28 -8.69
N VAL A 191 -48.06 9.55 -7.66
CA VAL A 191 -46.61 9.44 -7.75
C VAL A 191 -46.29 7.95 -7.71
N THR A 192 -45.85 7.40 -8.84
CA THR A 192 -45.23 6.07 -8.87
C THR A 192 -44.06 6.07 -7.88
N PRO A 193 -43.98 5.12 -6.93
CA PRO A 193 -42.85 5.05 -6.03
C PRO A 193 -41.61 4.65 -6.84
N THR A 194 -40.82 5.66 -7.24
CA THR A 194 -39.40 5.44 -7.52
C THR A 194 -38.76 5.14 -6.17
N MET A 195 -38.20 3.94 -6.00
CA MET A 195 -37.42 3.61 -4.80
C MET A 195 -36.14 4.45 -4.80
N THR A 196 -36.25 5.67 -4.28
CA THR A 196 -35.09 6.44 -3.86
C THR A 196 -34.73 5.91 -2.48
N ALA A 197 -33.67 5.10 -2.40
CA ALA A 197 -33.09 4.72 -1.12
C ALA A 197 -32.57 5.98 -0.43
N THR A 198 -33.34 6.51 0.51
CA THR A 198 -32.87 7.52 1.45
C THR A 198 -32.10 6.78 2.54
N TYR A 199 -30.77 6.81 2.44
CA TYR A 199 -29.92 6.34 3.54
C TYR A 199 -30.07 7.31 4.71
N THR A 200 -30.88 6.93 5.70
CA THR A 200 -30.88 7.58 7.01
C THR A 200 -29.58 7.19 7.71
N ALA A 201 -28.65 8.14 7.85
CA ALA A 201 -27.45 7.96 8.64
C ALA A 201 -27.82 7.84 10.13
N THR A 202 -28.19 6.64 10.54
CA THR A 202 -27.99 6.20 11.92
C THR A 202 -26.49 5.97 12.05
N PRO A 203 -25.80 6.47 13.09
CA PRO A 203 -24.41 6.09 13.32
C PRO A 203 -24.41 4.59 13.65
N GLU A 204 -24.23 3.75 12.62
CA GLU A 204 -23.94 2.33 12.80
C GLU A 204 -22.64 2.24 13.61
N PRO A 205 -22.58 1.36 14.62
CA PRO A 205 -21.32 1.08 15.30
C PRO A 205 -20.30 0.67 14.23
N ILE A 206 -19.09 1.22 14.28
CA ILE A 206 -18.00 0.81 13.39
C ILE A 206 -17.73 -0.66 13.69
N VAL A 207 -18.12 -1.54 12.79
CA VAL A 207 -17.89 -2.99 12.91
C VAL A 207 -16.63 -3.33 12.14
N HIS A 208 -15.60 -3.79 12.83
CA HIS A 208 -14.33 -4.22 12.22
C HIS A 208 -14.44 -5.64 11.66
N GLU A 209 -15.31 -5.86 10.68
CA GLU A 209 -15.53 -7.15 10.01
C GLU A 209 -14.98 -7.17 8.57
N LEU A 210 -14.89 -8.36 7.96
CA LEU A 210 -14.65 -8.46 6.52
C LEU A 210 -15.81 -7.81 5.76
N ASP A 211 -15.51 -7.26 4.60
CA ASP A 211 -16.48 -6.55 3.73
C ASP A 211 -17.09 -5.26 4.33
N ALA A 212 -16.82 -4.95 5.60
CA ALA A 212 -17.19 -3.70 6.24
C ALA A 212 -16.26 -2.56 5.82
N LEU A 213 -16.80 -1.33 5.82
CA LEU A 213 -16.02 -0.12 5.58
C LEU A 213 -15.11 0.17 6.78
N ILE A 214 -13.83 0.42 6.50
CA ILE A 214 -12.80 0.77 7.46
C ILE A 214 -12.26 2.16 7.10
N GLY A 215 -12.02 2.99 8.12
CA GLY A 215 -11.41 4.31 7.96
C GLY A 215 -12.41 5.48 7.94
N THR A 216 -11.87 6.69 7.89
CA THR A 216 -12.63 7.95 7.98
C THR A 216 -12.69 8.67 6.63
N ASP A 217 -11.75 9.57 6.35
CA ASP A 217 -11.68 10.32 5.10
C ASP A 217 -11.35 9.40 3.91
N TYR A 218 -10.51 8.41 4.17
CA TYR A 218 -10.17 7.34 3.22
C TYR A 218 -10.80 6.04 3.69
N GLN A 219 -11.70 5.51 2.89
CA GLN A 219 -12.43 4.29 3.20
C GLN A 219 -11.89 3.09 2.43
N PHE A 220 -11.75 1.98 3.13
CA PHE A 220 -11.28 0.73 2.59
C PHE A 220 -12.22 -0.41 2.97
N VAL A 221 -12.14 -1.49 2.22
CA VAL A 221 -12.73 -2.79 2.58
C VAL A 221 -11.65 -3.85 2.56
N ILE A 222 -11.68 -4.77 3.53
CA ILE A 222 -10.91 -6.01 3.47
C ILE A 222 -11.83 -7.09 2.91
N HIS A 223 -11.59 -7.46 1.67
CA HIS A 223 -12.37 -8.48 0.96
C HIS A 223 -11.63 -9.81 0.94
N LYS A 224 -12.36 -10.91 1.18
CA LYS A 224 -11.83 -12.28 1.05
C LYS A 224 -12.26 -12.87 -0.29
N ALA A 225 -11.30 -12.98 -1.22
CA ALA A 225 -11.56 -13.40 -2.60
C ALA A 225 -12.20 -14.79 -2.70
N LYS A 226 -13.22 -14.90 -3.53
CA LYS A 226 -13.96 -16.13 -3.84
C LYS A 226 -13.58 -16.65 -5.23
N SER A 227 -13.99 -17.88 -5.51
CA SER A 227 -13.74 -18.51 -6.81
C SER A 227 -14.35 -17.68 -7.94
N GLY A 228 -13.55 -17.36 -8.95
CA GLY A 228 -13.97 -16.61 -10.14
C GLY A 228 -13.89 -15.08 -9.99
N GLU A 229 -13.56 -14.56 -8.82
CA GLU A 229 -13.42 -13.11 -8.62
C GLU A 229 -12.08 -12.56 -9.12
N ASN A 230 -12.06 -11.30 -9.56
CA ASN A 230 -10.85 -10.63 -10.04
C ASN A 230 -10.82 -9.13 -9.76
N LEU A 231 -9.64 -8.52 -9.89
CA LEU A 231 -9.40 -7.11 -9.55
C LEU A 231 -10.25 -6.11 -10.34
N ASN A 232 -10.64 -6.42 -11.59
CA ASN A 232 -11.47 -5.48 -12.35
C ASN A 232 -12.90 -5.44 -11.80
N GLN A 233 -13.44 -6.59 -11.37
CA GLN A 233 -14.75 -6.63 -10.72
C GLN A 233 -14.74 -5.78 -9.44
N TYR A 234 -13.68 -5.89 -8.63
CA TYR A 234 -13.52 -5.05 -7.45
C TYR A 234 -13.40 -3.57 -7.80
N ALA A 235 -12.60 -3.23 -8.82
CA ALA A 235 -12.44 -1.84 -9.26
C ALA A 235 -13.78 -1.21 -9.68
N THR A 236 -14.61 -1.95 -10.43
CA THR A 236 -15.96 -1.50 -10.81
C THR A 236 -16.89 -1.40 -9.60
N LEU A 237 -16.93 -2.43 -8.75
CA LEU A 237 -17.86 -2.50 -7.62
C LEU A 237 -17.62 -1.39 -6.59
N TYR A 238 -16.35 -1.11 -6.28
CA TYR A 238 -15.97 -0.15 -5.26
C TYR A 238 -15.58 1.23 -5.83
N ASN A 239 -15.82 1.46 -7.13
CA ASN A 239 -15.52 2.73 -7.80
C ASN A 239 -14.06 3.17 -7.57
N THR A 240 -13.13 2.28 -7.88
CA THR A 240 -11.68 2.48 -7.80
C THR A 240 -11.00 1.99 -9.09
N SER A 241 -9.69 1.79 -9.08
CA SER A 241 -8.93 1.24 -10.21
C SER A 241 -8.10 0.03 -9.81
N VAL A 242 -7.83 -0.85 -10.76
CA VAL A 242 -6.96 -2.02 -10.54
C VAL A 242 -5.58 -1.59 -10.04
N GLU A 243 -5.01 -0.52 -10.60
CA GLU A 243 -3.72 0.02 -10.17
C GLU A 243 -3.77 0.53 -8.72
N ALA A 244 -4.85 1.20 -8.32
CA ALA A 244 -5.02 1.64 -6.95
C ALA A 244 -5.07 0.46 -5.98
N ILE A 245 -5.85 -0.59 -6.31
CA ILE A 245 -5.93 -1.82 -5.51
C ILE A 245 -4.54 -2.45 -5.39
N LEU A 246 -3.83 -2.63 -6.51
CA LEU A 246 -2.49 -3.22 -6.50
C LEU A 246 -1.52 -2.42 -5.63
N ARG A 247 -1.52 -1.09 -5.78
CA ARG A 247 -0.58 -0.20 -5.10
C ARG A 247 -0.81 -0.14 -3.59
N VAL A 248 -2.04 -0.22 -3.12
CA VAL A 248 -2.31 -0.13 -1.67
C VAL A 248 -2.13 -1.46 -0.94
N ASN A 249 -1.94 -2.59 -1.63
CA ASN A 249 -1.76 -3.88 -0.95
C ASN A 249 -0.27 -4.21 -0.75
N TYR A 250 0.09 -4.60 0.47
CA TYR A 250 1.49 -4.83 0.88
C TYR A 250 2.23 -5.93 0.12
N ALA A 251 1.51 -6.97 -0.31
CA ALA A 251 2.07 -8.12 -1.02
C ALA A 251 0.95 -8.90 -1.74
N LEU A 252 0.16 -8.21 -2.57
CA LEU A 252 -0.95 -8.89 -3.25
C LEU A 252 -0.40 -9.83 -4.33
N ASN A 253 -0.60 -11.13 -4.12
CA ASN A 253 -0.21 -12.15 -5.07
C ASN A 253 -1.19 -12.18 -6.25
N ILE A 254 -0.64 -12.16 -7.47
CA ILE A 254 -1.40 -12.31 -8.71
C ILE A 254 -0.92 -13.62 -9.38
N PRO A 255 -1.83 -14.50 -9.85
CA PRO A 255 -3.29 -14.36 -9.84
C PRO A 255 -3.89 -14.41 -8.43
N LEU A 256 -5.09 -13.85 -8.24
CA LEU A 256 -5.79 -13.91 -6.96
C LEU A 256 -6.21 -15.35 -6.66
N TRP A 257 -5.82 -15.85 -5.50
CA TRP A 257 -6.20 -17.17 -5.01
C TRP A 257 -7.52 -17.07 -4.25
N VAL A 258 -8.29 -18.16 -4.22
CA VAL A 258 -9.43 -18.26 -3.28
C VAL A 258 -8.90 -18.04 -1.87
N ASP A 259 -9.67 -17.29 -1.07
CA ASP A 259 -9.36 -16.86 0.28
C ASP A 259 -8.25 -15.79 0.42
N ALA A 260 -7.72 -15.26 -0.70
CA ALA A 260 -6.81 -14.13 -0.64
C ALA A 260 -7.50 -12.89 -0.05
N LEU A 261 -6.84 -12.23 0.89
CA LEU A 261 -7.33 -10.99 1.49
C LEU A 261 -6.84 -9.80 0.66
N VAL A 262 -7.78 -8.97 0.22
CA VAL A 262 -7.53 -7.82 -0.65
C VAL A 262 -8.04 -6.58 0.05
N VAL A 263 -7.17 -5.59 0.23
CA VAL A 263 -7.55 -4.24 0.65
C VAL A 263 -8.03 -3.48 -0.58
N ILE A 264 -9.26 -2.98 -0.56
CA ILE A 264 -9.88 -2.31 -1.71
C ILE A 264 -10.24 -0.87 -1.32
N PRO A 265 -9.67 0.15 -2.00
CA PRO A 265 -10.10 1.54 -1.86
C PRO A 265 -11.56 1.71 -2.32
N VAL A 266 -12.33 2.53 -1.60
CA VAL A 266 -13.74 2.77 -1.92
C VAL A 266 -13.95 4.22 -2.36
N ASN A 267 -14.44 4.43 -3.58
CA ASN A 267 -14.72 5.74 -4.18
C ASN A 267 -13.50 6.65 -4.46
N PHE A 268 -12.28 6.11 -4.48
CA PHE A 268 -11.09 6.84 -4.91
C PHE A 268 -10.07 5.94 -5.59
N SER A 269 -9.22 6.56 -6.42
CA SER A 269 -8.14 5.88 -7.15
C SER A 269 -6.78 6.57 -7.01
N ASP A 270 -6.72 7.81 -6.54
CA ASP A 270 -5.43 8.44 -6.25
C ASP A 270 -4.91 7.95 -4.90
N VAL A 271 -3.92 7.07 -4.96
CA VAL A 271 -3.29 6.43 -3.81
C VAL A 271 -1.81 6.78 -3.73
N SER A 272 -1.35 7.79 -4.47
CA SER A 272 0.08 8.10 -4.70
C SER A 272 0.87 8.43 -3.44
N GLN A 273 0.20 8.90 -2.39
CA GLN A 273 0.81 9.28 -1.11
C GLN A 273 0.48 8.32 0.03
N MET A 274 -0.22 7.22 -0.25
CA MET A 274 -0.62 6.25 0.77
C MET A 274 0.48 5.21 1.03
N PRO A 275 0.58 4.68 2.26
CA PRO A 275 1.34 3.47 2.54
C PRO A 275 0.71 2.26 1.85
N TYR A 276 1.43 1.15 1.90
CA TYR A 276 0.81 -0.14 1.66
C TYR A 276 0.04 -0.59 2.90
N PHE A 277 -0.99 -1.41 2.72
CA PHE A 277 -1.81 -1.96 3.77
C PHE A 277 -1.71 -3.48 3.77
N GLN A 278 -1.54 -4.02 4.98
CA GLN A 278 -1.58 -5.45 5.25
C GLN A 278 -2.86 -5.75 6.05
N PRO A 279 -3.77 -6.61 5.55
CA PRO A 279 -4.89 -7.11 6.34
C PRO A 279 -4.38 -7.83 7.60
N TYR A 280 -5.01 -7.56 8.74
CA TYR A 280 -4.68 -8.19 10.00
C TYR A 280 -5.96 -8.52 10.77
N LYS A 281 -6.02 -9.73 11.33
CA LYS A 281 -7.09 -10.16 12.22
C LYS A 281 -6.56 -10.16 13.64
N VAL A 282 -7.23 -9.43 14.53
CA VAL A 282 -6.93 -9.42 15.96
C VAL A 282 -7.21 -10.79 16.55
N THR A 283 -6.24 -11.32 17.30
CA THR A 283 -6.32 -12.64 17.94
C THR A 283 -6.54 -12.56 19.45
N SER A 284 -6.15 -11.46 20.08
CA SER A 284 -6.25 -11.22 21.52
C SER A 284 -7.53 -10.47 21.88
N GLU A 285 -8.15 -10.84 23.00
CA GLU A 285 -9.34 -10.15 23.52
C GLU A 285 -8.95 -8.92 24.34
N GLY A 286 -9.60 -7.78 24.09
CA GLY A 286 -9.42 -6.55 24.85
C GLY A 286 -8.01 -5.94 24.78
N ILE A 287 -7.27 -6.16 23.68
CA ILE A 287 -5.93 -5.57 23.48
C ILE A 287 -6.07 -4.09 23.11
N SER A 288 -5.29 -3.21 23.74
CA SER A 288 -5.34 -1.79 23.38
C SER A 288 -4.70 -1.53 22.01
N VAL A 289 -5.20 -0.50 21.33
CA VAL A 289 -4.66 -0.08 20.01
C VAL A 289 -3.17 0.24 20.09
N GLU A 290 -2.71 0.87 21.17
CA GLU A 290 -1.30 1.22 21.36
C GLU A 290 -0.40 0.00 21.50
N THR A 291 -0.83 -0.99 22.29
CA THR A 291 -0.08 -2.24 22.47
C THR A 291 -0.03 -3.01 21.16
N LEU A 292 -1.16 -3.13 20.45
CA LEU A 292 -1.20 -3.82 19.17
C LEU A 292 -0.33 -3.12 18.11
N ALA A 293 -0.37 -1.79 18.01
CA ALA A 293 0.47 -1.05 17.06
C ALA A 293 1.97 -1.26 17.33
N GLN A 294 2.36 -1.30 18.60
CA GLN A 294 3.73 -1.61 19.01
C GLN A 294 4.15 -3.03 18.64
N GLU A 295 3.30 -4.03 18.92
CA GLU A 295 3.55 -5.44 18.55
C GLU A 295 3.69 -5.64 17.04
N LEU A 296 2.86 -4.94 16.26
CA LEU A 296 2.89 -4.99 14.80
C LEU A 296 4.01 -4.14 14.18
N ALA A 297 4.75 -3.38 14.98
CA ALA A 297 5.78 -2.44 14.55
C ALA A 297 5.27 -1.48 13.45
N THR A 298 4.10 -0.88 13.67
CA THR A 298 3.51 0.13 12.78
C THR A 298 3.47 1.51 13.45
N ASN A 299 3.30 2.56 12.64
CA ASN A 299 3.12 3.91 13.18
C ASN A 299 1.74 4.02 13.84
N LEU A 300 1.71 4.39 15.12
CA LEU A 300 0.47 4.46 15.91
C LEU A 300 -0.56 5.44 15.32
N GLU A 301 -0.12 6.63 14.90
CA GLU A 301 -1.03 7.68 14.42
C GLU A 301 -1.67 7.27 13.09
N ASP A 302 -0.88 6.71 12.16
CA ASP A 302 -1.40 6.20 10.90
C ASP A 302 -2.32 4.99 11.12
N PHE A 303 -1.95 4.10 12.04
CA PHE A 303 -2.75 2.92 12.36
C PHE A 303 -4.13 3.31 12.91
N ILE A 304 -4.18 4.31 13.80
CA ILE A 304 -5.43 4.88 14.30
C ILE A 304 -6.22 5.53 13.16
N TYR A 305 -5.57 6.40 12.38
CA TYR A 305 -6.23 7.19 11.34
C TYR A 305 -6.90 6.32 10.27
N TYR A 306 -6.15 5.36 9.69
CA TYR A 306 -6.65 4.53 8.59
C TYR A 306 -7.69 3.50 9.04
N ASN A 307 -7.71 3.12 10.31
CA ASN A 307 -8.72 2.19 10.84
C ASN A 307 -9.93 2.90 11.46
N GLY A 308 -9.91 4.23 11.58
CA GLY A 308 -10.99 4.99 12.23
C GLY A 308 -11.11 4.71 13.73
N LEU A 309 -9.98 4.39 14.38
CA LEU A 309 -9.93 4.05 15.79
C LEU A 309 -9.79 5.30 16.67
N SER A 310 -10.02 5.13 17.97
CA SER A 310 -9.72 6.13 18.99
C SER A 310 -8.51 5.72 19.85
N ARG A 311 -7.79 6.70 20.39
CA ARG A 311 -6.71 6.44 21.36
C ARG A 311 -7.30 5.85 22.64
N GLY A 312 -6.69 4.79 23.17
CA GLY A 312 -7.17 4.04 24.33
C GLY A 312 -8.36 3.11 24.06
N GLU A 313 -8.75 2.93 22.80
CA GLU A 313 -9.73 1.91 22.42
C GLU A 313 -9.16 0.50 22.60
N ASN A 314 -10.04 -0.44 22.96
CA ASN A 314 -9.70 -1.85 23.10
C ASN A 314 -10.32 -2.63 21.94
N LEU A 315 -9.49 -3.43 21.29
CA LEU A 315 -9.84 -4.30 20.18
C LEU A 315 -10.09 -5.72 20.69
N ASN A 316 -11.01 -6.43 20.05
CA ASN A 316 -11.42 -7.77 20.45
C ASN A 316 -10.96 -8.82 19.43
N SER A 317 -10.91 -10.07 19.87
CA SER A 317 -10.55 -11.17 19.00
C SER A 317 -11.61 -11.31 17.90
N GLY A 318 -11.17 -11.26 16.64
CA GLY A 318 -12.11 -11.25 15.50
C GLY A 318 -12.00 -10.02 14.62
N ASP A 319 -11.60 -8.87 15.21
CA ASP A 319 -11.57 -7.59 14.51
C ASP A 319 -10.59 -7.61 13.33
N TRP A 320 -11.02 -7.08 12.19
CA TRP A 320 -10.25 -6.94 10.97
C TRP A 320 -9.78 -5.50 10.78
N LEU A 321 -8.48 -5.35 10.63
CA LEU A 321 -7.80 -4.06 10.55
C LEU A 321 -6.82 -4.03 9.36
N ILE A 322 -6.51 -2.83 8.89
CA ILE A 322 -5.45 -2.58 7.92
C ILE A 322 -4.20 -2.05 8.63
N VAL A 323 -3.07 -2.69 8.43
CA VAL A 323 -1.78 -2.29 9.03
C VAL A 323 -0.97 -1.51 8.00
N PRO A 324 -0.68 -0.21 8.22
CA PRO A 324 0.17 0.59 7.34
C PRO A 324 1.62 0.09 7.32
N ARG A 325 2.20 0.02 6.11
CA ARG A 325 3.58 -0.41 5.85
C ARG A 325 4.23 0.54 4.83
N TYR A 326 5.39 1.10 5.18
CA TYR A 326 6.11 2.08 4.35
C TYR A 326 7.31 1.53 3.57
N GLN A 327 7.63 0.25 3.75
CA GLN A 327 8.70 -0.45 3.04
C GLN A 327 8.11 -1.69 2.39
N SER A 328 8.19 -1.84 1.07
CA SER A 328 7.63 -3.02 0.39
C SER A 328 8.23 -4.32 0.92
N ALA A 329 7.41 -5.36 1.09
CA ALA A 329 7.90 -6.72 1.29
C ALA A 329 8.40 -7.26 -0.06
N ASN A 330 9.55 -6.79 -0.53
CA ASN A 330 10.22 -7.29 -1.74
C ASN A 330 9.29 -7.44 -2.97
N GLN A 331 9.06 -6.35 -3.69
CA GLN A 331 8.80 -6.41 -5.14
C GLN A 331 10.08 -6.09 -5.90
#